data_AF-A0A0G0HNU1-F1
#
_entry.id   AF-A0A0G0HNU1-F1
#
_cell.length_a   1.000
_cell.length_b   1.000
_cell.length_c   1.000
_cell.angle_alpha   90.00
_cell.angle_beta   90.00
_cell.angle_gamma   90.00
#
_symmetry.space_group_name_H-M   'P 1'
#
loop_
_entity.id
_entity.type
_entity.pdbx_description
1 polymer ?
#
loop_
_entity_poly.entity_id
_entity_poly.type
_entity_poly.pdbx_seq_one_letter_code
_entity_poly.pdbx_strand_id
1 'polypeptide(L)'
;MDKKNKIFFIVAFLLLFGSVGATYLRIVVFKNYTVEAQADCDPETEKCFVWECDPASAVEGEACSGDAENDIWYYQLVRRKAYNVPLCNPDEDENLPAGEAGCLPMECDSTTEKDCEIIFCDDENKIEQEVECSDPVEYLLNNPTEGEEEEEIEEEAEEEEVEGEAEGEEGEEVSPEDEADASASEDEKNTIDGEETENKDEETKSQEAIN
;
A
#
# COMPACT_ATOMS: atom_id res chain seq x y z
N MET A 1 -51.52 20.94 -7.20
CA MET A 1 -50.27 21.45 -7.79
C MET A 1 -50.54 21.82 -9.23
N ASP A 2 -50.25 23.06 -9.60
CA ASP A 2 -50.26 23.48 -11.01
C ASP A 2 -49.36 22.57 -11.85
N LYS A 3 -49.79 22.29 -13.09
CA LYS A 3 -49.06 21.41 -14.02
C LYS A 3 -47.58 21.84 -14.19
N LYS A 4 -47.31 23.14 -14.10
CA LYS A 4 -45.97 23.75 -14.16
C LYS A 4 -45.13 23.38 -12.93
N ASN A 5 -45.69 23.52 -11.73
CA ASN A 5 -45.00 23.15 -10.49
C ASN A 5 -44.75 21.64 -10.41
N LYS A 6 -45.67 20.82 -10.93
CA LYS A 6 -45.49 19.36 -10.96
C LYS A 6 -44.28 18.93 -11.80
N ILE A 7 -44.08 19.54 -12.98
CA ILE A 7 -42.93 19.25 -13.84
C ILE A 7 -41.62 19.63 -13.15
N PHE A 8 -41.58 20.80 -12.51
CA PHE A 8 -40.42 21.24 -11.76
C PHE A 8 -40.03 20.23 -10.67
N PHE A 9 -40.99 19.75 -9.87
CA PHE A 9 -40.71 18.75 -8.84
C PHE A 9 -40.23 17.42 -9.41
N ILE A 10 -40.80 16.95 -10.53
CA ILE A 10 -40.34 15.71 -11.18
C ILE A 10 -38.88 15.83 -11.63
N VAL A 11 -38.52 16.94 -12.28
CA VAL A 11 -37.15 17.19 -12.73
C VAL A 11 -36.20 17.29 -11.52
N ALA A 12 -36.59 18.01 -10.48
CA ALA A 12 -35.80 18.12 -9.26
C ALA A 12 -35.57 16.75 -8.60
N PHE A 13 -36.60 15.90 -8.52
CA PHE A 13 -36.46 14.54 -8.01
C PHE A 13 -35.55 13.68 -8.89
N LEU A 14 -35.70 13.73 -10.21
CA LEU A 14 -34.83 12.98 -11.12
C LEU A 14 -33.37 13.42 -11.02
N LEU A 15 -33.09 14.72 -10.86
CA LEU A 15 -31.73 15.20 -10.65
C LEU A 15 -31.16 14.72 -9.30
N LEU A 16 -31.97 14.75 -8.24
CA LEU A 16 -31.54 14.28 -6.92
C LEU A 16 -31.25 12.78 -6.95
N PHE A 17 -32.21 11.96 -7.39
CA PHE A 17 -32.01 10.50 -7.47
C PHE A 17 -30.95 10.12 -8.50
N GLY A 18 -30.84 10.84 -9.62
CA GLY A 18 -29.80 10.64 -10.60
C GLY A 18 -28.41 10.91 -10.03
N SER A 19 -28.24 12.00 -9.28
CA SER A 19 -26.98 12.32 -8.62
C SER A 19 -26.61 11.28 -7.55
N VAL A 20 -27.56 10.90 -6.68
CA VAL A 20 -27.30 9.90 -5.64
C VAL A 20 -27.02 8.53 -6.26
N GLY A 21 -27.78 8.15 -7.29
CA GLY A 21 -27.60 6.89 -8.01
C GLY A 21 -26.25 6.81 -8.71
N ALA A 22 -25.81 7.89 -9.38
CA ALA A 22 -24.50 7.94 -10.02
C ALA A 22 -23.36 7.80 -9.01
N THR A 23 -23.44 8.47 -7.86
CA THR A 23 -22.46 8.34 -6.77
C THR A 23 -22.47 6.94 -6.18
N TYR A 24 -23.64 6.35 -5.94
CA TYR A 24 -23.76 4.98 -5.42
C TYR A 24 -23.12 3.96 -6.37
N LEU A 25 -23.38 4.07 -7.68
CA LEU A 25 -22.75 3.20 -8.67
C LEU A 25 -21.23 3.34 -8.65
N ARG A 26 -20.72 4.58 -8.57
CA ARG A 26 -19.28 4.83 -8.53
C ARG A 26 -18.59 4.25 -7.29
N ILE A 27 -19.14 4.50 -6.11
CA ILE A 27 -18.49 4.11 -4.87
C ILE A 27 -18.72 2.62 -4.61
N VAL A 28 -19.95 2.15 -4.65
CA VAL A 28 -20.29 0.79 -4.18
C VAL A 28 -20.09 -0.25 -5.29
N VAL A 29 -20.59 0.01 -6.50
CA VAL A 29 -20.53 -0.99 -7.58
C VAL A 29 -19.16 -1.02 -8.24
N PHE A 30 -18.59 0.14 -8.58
CA PHE A 30 -17.25 0.24 -9.14
C PHE A 30 -16.13 0.25 -8.08
N LYS A 31 -16.47 0.05 -6.79
CA LYS A 31 -15.53 -0.04 -5.66
C LYS A 31 -14.49 1.10 -5.65
N ASN A 32 -14.89 2.31 -6.03
CA ASN A 32 -13.99 3.47 -6.12
C ASN A 32 -13.87 4.20 -4.77
N TYR A 33 -13.61 3.44 -3.72
CA TYR A 33 -13.22 3.93 -2.40
C TYR A 33 -11.85 3.37 -2.05
N THR A 34 -11.16 4.08 -1.16
CA THR A 34 -9.86 3.64 -0.64
C THR A 34 -10.12 2.74 0.57
N VAL A 35 -9.40 1.63 0.64
CA VAL A 35 -9.33 0.74 1.80
C VAL A 35 -7.93 0.82 2.40
N GLU A 36 -7.88 0.62 3.70
CA GLU A 36 -6.64 0.47 4.46
C GLU A 36 -6.73 -0.88 5.15
N ALA A 37 -5.65 -1.67 5.05
CA ALA A 37 -5.54 -2.93 5.76
C ALA A 37 -4.11 -3.12 6.24
N GLN A 38 -3.96 -4.00 7.22
CA GLN A 38 -2.65 -4.45 7.68
C GLN A 38 -2.10 -5.48 6.70
N ALA A 39 -0.81 -5.38 6.41
CA ALA A 39 -0.04 -6.36 5.65
C ALA A 39 1.22 -6.72 6.44
N ASP A 40 1.78 -7.89 6.16
CA ASP A 40 3.03 -8.32 6.77
C ASP A 40 4.15 -7.30 6.46
N CYS A 41 4.99 -7.08 7.45
CA CYS A 41 6.12 -6.17 7.40
C CYS A 41 7.36 -6.88 7.96
N ASP A 42 8.50 -6.70 7.31
CA ASP A 42 9.75 -7.35 7.73
C ASP A 42 10.50 -6.48 8.75
N PRO A 43 10.53 -6.84 10.05
CA PRO A 43 11.18 -6.02 11.06
C PRO A 43 12.71 -5.99 10.94
N GLU A 44 13.34 -6.87 10.14
CA GLU A 44 14.79 -6.85 9.90
C GLU A 44 15.20 -5.74 8.95
N THR A 45 14.30 -5.29 8.08
CA THR A 45 14.61 -4.34 7.01
C THR A 45 13.72 -3.10 7.00
N GLU A 46 12.54 -3.15 7.63
CA GLU A 46 11.50 -2.13 7.56
C GLU A 46 11.04 -1.65 8.95
N LYS A 47 10.53 -0.41 9.02
CA LYS A 47 9.96 0.16 10.25
C LYS A 47 8.49 -0.21 10.37
N CYS A 48 8.22 -1.29 11.08
CA CYS A 48 6.89 -1.87 11.21
C CYS A 48 6.15 -1.30 12.42
N PHE A 49 4.82 -1.34 12.37
CA PHE A 49 3.99 -1.23 13.57
C PHE A 49 4.08 -2.52 14.37
N VAL A 50 4.19 -2.41 15.69
CA VAL A 50 4.28 -3.55 16.60
C VAL A 50 2.97 -3.72 17.32
N TRP A 51 2.30 -4.85 17.08
CA TRP A 51 1.15 -5.25 17.88
C TRP A 51 1.56 -6.36 18.85
N GLU A 52 1.21 -6.20 20.12
CA GLU A 52 1.43 -7.19 21.17
C GLU A 52 0.07 -7.64 21.72
N CYS A 53 -0.07 -8.94 21.97
CA CYS A 53 -1.29 -9.48 22.57
C CYS A 53 -1.53 -8.91 23.98
N ASP A 54 -2.79 -8.77 24.37
CA ASP A 54 -3.13 -8.39 25.75
C ASP A 54 -3.17 -9.65 26.63
N PRO A 55 -2.28 -9.80 27.63
CA PRO A 55 -2.27 -10.98 28.51
C PRO A 55 -3.54 -11.09 29.38
N ALA A 56 -4.34 -10.02 29.50
CA ALA A 56 -5.62 -10.04 30.19
C ALA A 56 -6.80 -10.38 29.26
N SER A 57 -6.61 -10.38 27.93
CA SER A 57 -7.67 -10.70 26.98
C SER A 57 -7.92 -12.21 26.96
N ALA A 58 -9.20 -12.58 26.96
CA ALA A 58 -9.67 -13.95 26.76
C ALA A 58 -10.40 -14.10 25.42
N VAL A 59 -10.26 -13.11 24.54
CA VAL A 59 -10.85 -13.12 23.20
C VAL A 59 -9.92 -13.89 22.27
N GLU A 60 -10.47 -14.87 21.56
CA GLU A 60 -9.75 -15.61 20.53
C GLU A 60 -9.19 -14.63 19.48
N GLY A 61 -7.88 -14.67 19.23
CA GLY A 61 -7.16 -13.73 18.35
C GLY A 61 -6.52 -12.53 19.06
N GLU A 62 -6.83 -12.30 20.34
CA GLU A 62 -6.19 -11.27 21.18
C GLU A 62 -5.50 -11.84 22.42
N ALA A 63 -5.87 -13.07 22.81
CA ALA A 63 -5.28 -13.76 23.93
C ALA A 63 -3.85 -14.22 23.60
N CYS A 64 -2.92 -13.91 24.49
CA CYS A 64 -1.55 -14.38 24.40
C CYS A 64 -1.46 -15.91 24.50
N SER A 65 -0.65 -16.51 23.63
CA SER A 65 -0.28 -17.92 23.63
C SER A 65 0.75 -18.26 24.72
N GLY A 66 1.49 -17.26 25.20
CA GLY A 66 2.59 -17.41 26.16
C GLY A 66 3.95 -17.64 25.48
N ASP A 67 4.02 -17.49 24.16
CA ASP A 67 5.20 -17.58 23.33
C ASP A 67 5.41 -16.25 22.61
N ALA A 68 6.55 -15.59 22.84
CA ALA A 68 6.81 -14.24 22.37
C ALA A 68 6.72 -14.11 20.84
N GLU A 69 7.15 -15.12 20.09
CA GLU A 69 7.10 -15.12 18.61
C GLU A 69 5.67 -15.16 18.07
N ASN A 70 4.74 -15.73 18.85
CA ASN A 70 3.32 -15.84 18.50
C ASN A 70 2.45 -14.79 19.20
N ASP A 71 3.08 -13.94 20.02
CA ASP A 71 2.43 -12.93 20.86
C ASP A 71 2.78 -11.50 20.41
N ILE A 72 3.69 -11.37 19.43
CA ILE A 72 4.14 -10.11 18.83
C ILE A 72 4.01 -10.22 17.30
N TRP A 73 3.42 -9.20 16.67
CA TRP A 73 3.24 -9.13 15.22
C TRP A 73 3.76 -7.80 14.67
N TYR A 74 4.50 -7.89 13.56
CA TYR A 74 5.03 -6.75 12.83
C TYR A 74 4.22 -6.55 11.56
N TYR A 75 3.61 -5.39 11.43
CA TYR A 75 2.74 -5.09 10.28
C TYR A 75 3.00 -3.70 9.73
N GLN A 76 2.57 -3.49 8.49
CA GLN A 76 2.50 -2.21 7.83
C GLN A 76 1.07 -1.94 7.38
N LEU A 77 0.75 -0.68 7.08
CA LEU A 77 -0.57 -0.34 6.55
C LEU A 77 -0.48 -0.15 5.04
N VAL A 78 -1.38 -0.81 4.33
CA VAL A 78 -1.49 -0.69 2.87
C VAL A 78 -2.80 -0.04 2.51
N ARG A 79 -2.70 1.13 1.89
CA ARG A 79 -3.82 1.94 1.46
C ARG A 79 -3.96 1.87 -0.05
N ARG A 80 -5.06 1.30 -0.55
CA ARG A 80 -5.29 1.13 -2.00
C ARG A 80 -6.75 1.25 -2.38
N LYS A 81 -7.04 1.29 -3.68
CA LYS A 81 -8.43 1.30 -4.17
C LYS A 81 -9.08 -0.08 -4.06
N ALA A 82 -10.31 -0.14 -3.57
CA ALA A 82 -11.02 -1.40 -3.33
C ALA A 82 -11.29 -2.22 -4.61
N TYR A 83 -11.29 -1.60 -5.79
CA TYR A 83 -11.40 -2.34 -7.06
C TYR A 83 -10.13 -3.12 -7.42
N ASN A 84 -8.98 -2.78 -6.82
CA ASN A 84 -7.71 -3.50 -6.99
C ASN A 84 -7.48 -4.58 -5.93
N VAL A 85 -8.37 -4.68 -4.93
CA VAL A 85 -8.24 -5.72 -3.90
C VAL A 85 -8.77 -7.04 -4.46
N PRO A 86 -7.94 -8.09 -4.53
CA PRO A 86 -8.36 -9.41 -4.98
C PRO A 86 -9.42 -9.97 -4.04
N LEU A 87 -10.40 -10.68 -4.60
CA LEU A 87 -11.45 -11.32 -3.82
C LEU A 87 -10.96 -12.70 -3.37
N CYS A 88 -10.75 -12.84 -2.07
CA CYS A 88 -10.60 -14.14 -1.41
C CYS A 88 -11.92 -14.92 -1.43
N ASN A 89 -11.88 -16.16 -1.88
CA ASN A 89 -13.00 -17.09 -1.78
C ASN A 89 -12.60 -18.29 -0.91
N PRO A 90 -12.99 -18.31 0.38
CA PRO A 90 -12.52 -19.34 1.31
C PRO A 90 -12.87 -20.77 0.85
N ASP A 91 -14.00 -20.97 0.19
CA ASP A 91 -14.43 -22.29 -0.28
C ASP A 91 -13.55 -22.82 -1.43
N GLU A 92 -13.01 -21.93 -2.27
CA GLU A 92 -12.14 -22.27 -3.39
C GLU A 92 -10.67 -22.28 -2.98
N ASP A 93 -10.28 -21.37 -2.08
CA ASP A 93 -8.90 -21.13 -1.67
C ASP A 93 -8.35 -22.20 -0.71
N GLU A 94 -9.18 -22.78 0.16
CA GLU A 94 -8.78 -23.89 1.05
C GLU A 94 -8.40 -25.16 0.28
N ASN A 95 -8.85 -25.29 -0.97
CA ASN A 95 -8.62 -26.47 -1.81
C ASN A 95 -7.47 -26.28 -2.82
N LEU A 96 -6.87 -25.09 -2.87
CA LEU A 96 -5.76 -24.77 -3.76
C LEU A 96 -4.41 -25.02 -3.06
N PRO A 97 -3.36 -25.39 -3.82
CA PRO A 97 -2.00 -25.48 -3.27
C PRO A 97 -1.59 -24.16 -2.61
N ALA A 98 -0.79 -24.22 -1.54
CA ALA A 98 -0.19 -23.03 -0.94
C ALA A 98 0.57 -22.23 -2.02
N GLY A 99 0.18 -20.97 -2.22
CA GLY A 99 0.68 -20.09 -3.29
C GLY A 99 -0.23 -19.97 -4.53
N GLU A 100 -1.30 -20.77 -4.61
CA GLU A 100 -2.35 -20.65 -5.63
C GLU A 100 -3.71 -20.25 -5.04
N ALA A 101 -3.84 -20.19 -3.72
CA ALA A 101 -5.01 -19.62 -3.04
C ALA A 101 -5.23 -18.19 -3.55
N GLY A 102 -6.46 -17.86 -3.97
CA GLY A 102 -6.88 -16.59 -4.54
C GLY A 102 -6.73 -15.38 -3.62
N CYS A 103 -6.36 -15.61 -2.36
CA CYS A 103 -5.88 -14.57 -1.44
C CYS A 103 -4.43 -14.19 -1.73
N LEU A 104 -4.25 -13.35 -2.75
CA LEU A 104 -2.95 -12.70 -2.97
C LEU A 104 -2.65 -11.72 -1.83
N PRO A 105 -1.37 -11.59 -1.43
CA PRO A 105 -0.96 -10.63 -0.41
C PRO A 105 -1.31 -9.20 -0.83
N MET A 106 -1.58 -8.36 0.16
CA MET A 106 -1.90 -6.94 -0.02
C MET A 106 -0.62 -6.15 -0.31
N GLU A 107 -0.05 -6.33 -1.50
CA GLU A 107 1.13 -5.60 -1.96
C GLU A 107 0.77 -4.52 -2.98
N CYS A 108 1.52 -3.42 -2.96
CA CYS A 108 1.40 -2.36 -3.96
C CYS A 108 2.28 -2.66 -5.18
N ASP A 109 1.66 -2.83 -6.35
CA ASP A 109 2.39 -2.79 -7.61
C ASP A 109 2.71 -1.34 -7.98
N SER A 110 3.95 -0.94 -7.70
CA SER A 110 4.49 0.39 -8.00
C SER A 110 4.43 0.79 -9.48
N THR A 111 4.25 -0.17 -10.39
CA THR A 111 4.21 0.11 -11.84
C THR A 111 2.79 0.34 -12.37
N THR A 112 1.78 -0.25 -11.74
CA THR A 112 0.42 -0.30 -12.27
C THR A 112 -0.57 0.51 -11.43
N GLU A 113 -0.32 0.69 -10.13
CA GLU A 113 -1.28 1.29 -9.20
C GLU A 113 -0.86 2.67 -8.69
N LYS A 114 -1.44 3.72 -9.29
CA LYS A 114 -1.14 5.12 -8.93
C LYS A 114 -1.62 5.55 -7.54
N ASP A 115 -2.62 4.88 -6.99
CA ASP A 115 -3.28 5.22 -5.73
C ASP A 115 -3.00 4.15 -4.65
N CYS A 116 -1.89 3.42 -4.75
CA CYS A 116 -1.44 2.46 -3.74
C CYS A 116 -0.32 3.07 -2.91
N GLU A 117 -0.49 3.08 -1.60
CA GLU A 117 0.42 3.69 -0.62
C GLU A 117 0.72 2.65 0.46
N ILE A 118 2.01 2.42 0.72
CA ILE A 118 2.49 1.66 1.85
C ILE A 118 2.88 2.67 2.92
N ILE A 119 2.34 2.51 4.11
CA ILE A 119 2.56 3.38 5.26
C ILE A 119 3.31 2.56 6.31
N PHE A 120 4.55 2.96 6.54
CA PHE A 120 5.41 2.42 7.59
C PHE A 120 5.17 3.16 8.91
N CYS A 121 5.67 2.59 10.00
CA CYS A 121 5.53 3.22 11.31
C CYS A 121 6.46 4.44 11.43
N ASP A 122 5.86 5.58 11.79
CA ASP A 122 6.54 6.83 12.08
C ASP A 122 5.90 7.53 13.29
N ASP A 123 6.45 8.67 13.69
CA ASP A 123 5.98 9.42 14.87
C ASP A 123 4.54 9.94 14.76
N GLU A 124 4.01 10.12 13.56
CA GLU A 124 2.64 10.58 13.33
C GLU A 124 1.68 9.38 13.36
N ASN A 125 1.97 8.35 12.56
CA ASN A 125 1.11 7.20 12.38
C ASN A 125 1.08 6.29 13.62
N LYS A 126 2.16 6.21 14.41
CA LYS A 126 2.16 5.42 15.66
C LYS A 126 1.17 5.96 16.69
N ILE A 127 0.95 7.28 16.71
CA ILE A 127 -0.03 7.93 17.59
C ILE A 127 -1.44 7.61 17.12
N GLU A 128 -1.67 7.62 15.82
CA GLU A 128 -2.99 7.30 15.24
C GLU A 128 -3.37 5.83 15.47
N GLN A 129 -2.39 4.93 15.40
CA GLN A 129 -2.59 3.48 15.59
C GLN A 129 -2.53 3.05 17.06
N GLU A 130 -2.08 3.93 17.98
CA GLU A 130 -1.88 3.62 19.41
C GLU A 130 -0.93 2.43 19.65
N VAL A 131 0.13 2.32 18.84
CA VAL A 131 1.12 1.24 18.89
C VAL A 131 2.55 1.80 18.87
N GLU A 132 3.53 0.93 19.12
CA GLU A 132 4.96 1.26 19.00
C GLU A 132 5.50 0.90 17.61
N CYS A 133 6.63 1.52 17.24
CA CYS A 133 7.35 1.19 16.00
C CYS A 133 8.51 0.25 16.28
N SER A 134 8.75 -0.71 15.39
CA SER A 134 10.02 -1.44 15.36
C SER A 134 11.14 -0.54 14.84
N ASP A 135 12.34 -0.77 15.34
CA ASP A 135 13.57 -0.27 14.74
C ASP A 135 14.39 -1.47 14.24
N PRO A 136 14.69 -1.56 12.93
CA PRO A 136 15.44 -2.69 12.39
C PRO A 136 16.79 -2.95 13.05
N VAL A 137 17.50 -1.89 13.46
CA VAL A 137 18.81 -2.02 14.09
C VAL A 137 18.65 -2.60 15.51
N GLU A 138 17.65 -2.13 16.25
CA GLU A 138 17.32 -2.69 17.57
C GLU A 138 16.79 -4.12 17.47
N TYR A 139 15.96 -4.41 16.46
CA TYR A 139 15.43 -5.74 16.22
C TYR A 139 16.53 -6.76 15.96
N LEU A 140 17.48 -6.45 15.07
CA LEU A 140 18.62 -7.32 14.75
C LEU A 140 19.58 -7.51 15.93
N LEU A 141 19.73 -6.49 16.79
CA LEU A 141 20.55 -6.61 18.01
C LEU A 141 19.92 -7.59 19.01
N ASN A 142 18.60 -7.58 19.12
CA ASN A 142 17.85 -8.45 20.03
C ASN A 142 17.55 -9.83 19.44
N ASN A 143 17.59 -9.96 18.11
CA ASN A 143 17.35 -11.19 17.36
C ASN A 143 18.49 -11.42 16.35
N PRO A 144 19.70 -11.76 16.82
CA PRO A 144 20.83 -12.01 15.93
C PRO A 144 20.51 -13.19 15.01
N THR A 145 20.78 -13.03 13.71
CA THR A 145 20.57 -14.12 12.74
C THR A 145 21.47 -15.30 13.08
N GLU A 146 20.92 -16.51 13.10
CA GLU A 146 21.65 -17.76 13.39
C GLU A 146 22.73 -17.99 12.30
N GLY A 147 23.91 -17.39 12.48
CA GLY A 147 24.99 -17.38 11.50
C GLY A 147 26.06 -16.31 11.75
N GLU A 148 25.73 -15.26 12.50
CA GLU A 148 26.66 -14.20 12.93
C GLU A 148 27.03 -14.35 14.42
N GLU A 149 27.25 -15.59 14.88
CA GLU A 149 27.88 -15.82 16.17
C GLU A 149 29.30 -15.24 16.17
N GLU A 150 29.43 -14.06 16.77
CA GLU A 150 30.65 -13.50 17.40
C GLU A 150 31.90 -13.43 16.50
N GLU A 151 31.97 -12.45 15.59
CA GLU A 151 33.30 -11.84 15.33
C GLU A 151 33.64 -10.94 16.53
N GLU A 152 34.37 -11.52 17.50
CA GLU A 152 35.09 -10.78 18.53
C GLU A 152 35.90 -9.67 17.86
N ILE A 153 35.47 -8.42 18.04
CA ILE A 153 36.29 -7.25 17.72
C ILE A 153 37.41 -7.21 18.77
N GLU A 154 38.54 -7.84 18.48
CA GLU A 154 39.80 -7.60 19.20
C GLU A 154 40.22 -6.15 18.93
N GLU A 155 40.03 -5.29 19.94
CA GLU A 155 40.64 -3.96 20.01
C GLU A 155 42.17 -4.10 20.08
N GLU A 156 42.86 -4.06 18.94
CA GLU A 156 44.28 -3.70 18.93
C GLU A 156 44.40 -2.17 18.92
N ALA A 157 44.54 -1.63 20.14
CA ALA A 157 45.09 -0.32 20.37
C ALA A 157 46.60 -0.32 20.05
N GLU A 158 47.00 0.33 18.96
CA GLU A 158 48.36 0.88 18.84
C GLU A 158 48.29 2.36 18.46
N GLU A 159 48.43 3.20 19.49
CA GLU A 159 48.98 4.54 19.37
C GLU A 159 50.48 4.43 19.07
N GLU A 160 50.99 5.05 18.00
CA GLU A 160 52.08 6.02 18.12
C GLU A 160 52.25 6.86 16.84
N GLU A 161 52.43 8.15 17.09
CA GLU A 161 52.68 9.24 16.14
C GLU A 161 54.05 9.11 15.42
N VAL A 162 54.23 9.84 14.31
CA VAL A 162 55.20 10.95 14.21
C VAL A 162 55.27 11.52 12.78
N GLU A 163 55.08 12.83 12.77
CA GLU A 163 55.39 13.94 11.85
C GLU A 163 56.33 13.74 10.63
N GLY A 164 56.07 14.54 9.59
CA GLY A 164 57.08 14.89 8.59
C GLY A 164 56.56 15.67 7.37
N GLU A 165 56.64 16.99 7.46
CA GLU A 165 56.27 18.04 6.48
C GLU A 165 56.92 17.90 5.08
N ALA A 166 56.27 18.44 4.03
CA ALA A 166 56.86 19.41 3.09
C ALA A 166 55.91 19.81 1.93
N GLU A 167 55.40 21.03 2.04
CA GLU A 167 55.21 22.13 1.06
C GLU A 167 55.06 21.91 -0.47
N GLY A 168 54.16 22.74 -1.04
CA GLY A 168 54.19 23.25 -2.42
C GLY A 168 52.77 23.57 -2.94
N GLU A 169 52.23 24.78 -2.79
CA GLU A 169 52.26 25.89 -3.79
C GLU A 169 51.61 25.51 -5.14
N GLU A 170 50.70 26.24 -5.81
CA GLU A 170 50.03 27.55 -5.69
C GLU A 170 48.80 27.54 -6.63
N GLY A 171 47.86 28.47 -6.41
CA GLY A 171 47.07 29.14 -7.47
C GLY A 171 45.85 28.38 -8.00
N GLU A 172 44.73 28.99 -8.37
CA GLU A 172 44.36 30.39 -8.54
C GLU A 172 42.82 30.43 -8.64
N GLU A 173 42.23 31.56 -8.25
CA GLU A 173 40.80 31.84 -8.25
C GLU A 173 40.18 31.84 -9.66
N VAL A 174 38.87 31.65 -9.77
CA VAL A 174 37.88 32.62 -10.32
C VAL A 174 36.56 31.90 -10.65
N SER A 175 35.49 32.49 -10.09
CA SER A 175 34.06 32.21 -10.28
C SER A 175 33.52 32.98 -11.52
N PRO A 176 32.20 33.15 -11.73
CA PRO A 176 31.15 32.24 -12.18
C PRO A 176 30.61 32.65 -13.57
N GLU A 177 29.42 32.14 -13.92
CA GLU A 177 28.45 32.64 -14.93
C GLU A 177 28.60 32.07 -16.36
N ASP A 178 27.59 31.32 -16.81
CA ASP A 178 26.72 31.83 -17.88
C ASP A 178 25.46 30.96 -18.06
N GLU A 179 24.34 31.68 -18.03
CA GLU A 179 22.97 31.31 -18.41
C GLU A 179 22.85 31.18 -19.93
N ALA A 180 21.98 30.27 -20.43
CA ALA A 180 21.22 30.35 -21.70
C ALA A 180 20.89 28.93 -22.21
N ASP A 181 19.81 28.62 -22.92
CA ASP A 181 18.52 29.27 -23.22
C ASP A 181 17.69 28.17 -23.95
N ALA A 182 16.37 28.35 -23.92
CA ALA A 182 15.25 27.77 -24.64
C ALA A 182 15.41 26.72 -25.77
N SER A 183 14.45 25.79 -25.83
CA SER A 183 13.40 25.68 -26.89
C SER A 183 12.55 24.41 -26.64
N ALA A 184 11.21 24.46 -26.51
CA ALA A 184 10.20 24.51 -27.59
C ALA A 184 10.37 23.31 -28.57
N SER A 185 9.41 22.43 -28.87
CA SER A 185 7.95 22.58 -29.01
C SER A 185 7.30 21.29 -29.57
N GLU A 186 5.94 21.25 -29.56
CA GLU A 186 4.99 20.51 -30.45
C GLU A 186 4.85 18.98 -30.29
N ASP A 187 3.71 18.46 -29.80
CA ASP A 187 2.45 18.16 -30.53
C ASP A 187 2.60 17.05 -31.58
N GLU A 188 2.15 15.82 -31.25
CA GLU A 188 1.56 14.95 -32.26
C GLU A 188 0.36 14.16 -31.73
N LYS A 189 -0.80 14.69 -32.11
CA LYS A 189 -2.12 14.09 -32.15
C LYS A 189 -2.11 12.87 -33.09
N ASN A 190 -2.48 11.69 -32.58
CA ASN A 190 -2.94 10.62 -33.46
C ASN A 190 -4.29 10.06 -33.01
N THR A 191 -5.32 10.45 -33.75
CA THR A 191 -6.68 9.92 -33.77
C THR A 191 -6.71 8.66 -34.64
N ILE A 192 -7.27 7.55 -34.14
CA ILE A 192 -7.82 6.50 -34.99
C ILE A 192 -9.26 6.23 -34.53
N ASP A 193 -10.17 6.59 -35.44
CA ASP A 193 -11.58 6.25 -35.47
C ASP A 193 -11.80 4.75 -35.74
N GLY A 194 -12.88 4.22 -35.12
CA GLY A 194 -13.82 3.30 -35.78
C GLY A 194 -13.56 1.80 -35.67
N GLU A 195 -14.43 1.10 -34.94
CA GLU A 195 -15.52 0.34 -35.59
C GLU A 195 -16.53 -0.17 -34.55
N GLU A 196 -17.80 0.16 -34.79
CA GLU A 196 -18.96 -0.51 -34.19
C GLU A 196 -19.01 -1.97 -34.67
N THR A 197 -19.43 -2.90 -33.81
CA THR A 197 -20.40 -3.90 -34.23
C THR A 197 -21.23 -4.40 -33.06
N GLU A 198 -22.51 -4.06 -33.20
CA GLU A 198 -23.69 -4.59 -32.55
C GLU A 198 -23.79 -6.12 -32.76
N ASN A 199 -24.07 -6.89 -31.70
CA ASN A 199 -24.77 -8.17 -31.85
C ASN A 199 -25.74 -8.35 -30.67
N LYS A 200 -27.02 -8.14 -31.00
CA LYS A 200 -28.19 -8.71 -30.32
C LYS A 200 -28.35 -10.16 -30.81
N ASP A 201 -28.65 -11.06 -29.88
CA ASP A 201 -29.53 -12.23 -30.04
C ASP A 201 -29.78 -12.72 -28.59
N GLU A 202 -30.93 -12.46 -27.96
CA GLU A 202 -32.25 -13.11 -28.03
C GLU A 202 -32.32 -14.57 -27.52
N GLU A 203 -33.23 -14.78 -26.55
CA GLU A 203 -33.88 -16.01 -26.06
C GLU A 203 -33.01 -17.13 -25.44
N THR A 204 -33.36 -17.77 -24.32
CA THR A 204 -34.66 -18.41 -24.06
C THR A 204 -34.78 -18.81 -22.57
N LYS A 205 -36.00 -18.71 -22.04
CA LYS A 205 -36.49 -19.35 -20.81
C LYS A 205 -36.12 -20.84 -20.71
N SER A 206 -35.78 -21.29 -19.50
CA SER A 206 -36.30 -22.56 -18.98
C SER A 206 -36.53 -22.44 -17.48
N GLN A 207 -37.81 -22.44 -17.12
CA GLN A 207 -38.29 -22.87 -15.81
C GLN A 207 -38.60 -24.37 -15.90
N GLU A 208 -38.57 -25.00 -14.73
CA GLU A 208 -39.18 -26.27 -14.33
C GLU A 208 -38.30 -27.52 -14.22
N ALA A 209 -38.54 -28.16 -13.07
CA ALA A 209 -38.26 -29.53 -12.66
C ALA A 209 -36.83 -29.85 -12.28
N ILE A 210 -36.59 -30.09 -10.98
CA ILE A 210 -36.28 -31.42 -10.43
C ILE A 210 -36.62 -31.41 -8.93
N ASN A 211 -37.18 -32.54 -8.49
CA ASN A 211 -37.67 -32.90 -7.15
C ASN A 211 -36.71 -32.59 -5.99
#